data_AF-A0A085YZ09-F1
#
_entry.id   AF-A0A085YZ09-F1
#
_cell.length_a   1.000
_cell.length_b   1.000
_cell.length_c   1.000
_cell.angle_alpha   90.00
_cell.angle_beta   90.00
_cell.angle_gamma   90.00
#
_symmetry.space_group_name_H-M   'P 1'
#
loop_
_entity.id
_entity.type
_entity.pdbx_description
1 polymer ?
#
loop_
_entity_poly.entity_id
_entity_poly.type
_entity_poly.pdbx_seq_one_letter_code
_entity_poly.pdbx_strand_id
1 'polypeptide(L)'
;MKKTLFIFSLLLNLSLLAAQTIESGNRSTTGYIQNDGTIENSSRSTVGYIKNDGTIENKSRSTIGYIKDDGTIENQSRSTVGYVKKDGTVENSSRSTIGYIRDDGTVENSSRSTIGYAKGIKKEWAAVVYFFFRFD
;
A
#
# COMPACT_ATOMS: atom_id res chain seq x y z
N MET A 1 38.82 0.41 44.61
CA MET A 1 38.49 1.72 44.02
C MET A 1 37.83 1.50 42.67
N LYS A 2 36.65 2.10 42.46
CA LYS A 2 35.92 2.37 41.19
C LYS A 2 35.68 1.16 40.26
N LYS A 3 34.54 0.45 40.36
CA LYS A 3 33.23 0.76 39.75
C LYS A 3 33.33 1.29 38.31
N THR A 4 33.10 0.42 37.33
CA THR A 4 32.36 0.76 36.10
C THR A 4 31.67 -0.50 35.57
N LEU A 5 30.39 -0.57 35.88
CA LEU A 5 29.41 -1.53 35.40
C LEU A 5 29.16 -1.22 33.91
N PHE A 6 29.56 -2.10 32.99
CA PHE A 6 29.25 -1.96 31.57
C PHE A 6 27.81 -2.43 31.32
N ILE A 7 26.84 -1.56 31.61
CA ILE A 7 25.46 -1.71 31.11
C ILE A 7 25.46 -1.10 29.72
N PHE A 8 25.72 -1.91 28.69
CA PHE A 8 25.42 -1.50 27.32
C PHE A 8 23.92 -1.72 27.12
N SER A 9 23.19 -0.62 27.20
CA SER A 9 21.76 -0.50 26.94
C SER A 9 21.43 -1.17 25.59
N LEU A 10 20.86 -2.37 25.65
CA LEU A 10 20.15 -2.97 24.54
C LEU A 10 18.87 -2.15 24.36
N LEU A 11 18.98 -1.03 23.64
CA LEU A 11 17.83 -0.28 23.14
C LEU A 11 17.06 -1.24 22.23
N LEU A 12 16.09 -1.90 22.82
CA LEU A 12 15.04 -2.64 22.15
C LEU A 12 14.40 -1.65 21.18
N ASN A 13 14.77 -1.72 19.90
CA ASN A 13 14.03 -1.11 18.82
C ASN A 13 12.69 -1.84 18.77
N LEU A 14 11.78 -1.48 19.67
CA LEU A 14 10.39 -1.87 19.63
C LEU A 14 9.77 -1.04 18.51
N SER A 15 10.13 -1.34 17.26
CA SER A 15 9.41 -0.84 16.10
C SER A 15 8.00 -1.40 16.23
N LEU A 16 7.10 -0.61 16.82
CA LEU A 16 5.68 -0.84 16.81
C LEU A 16 5.31 -1.14 15.35
N LEU A 17 5.01 -2.41 15.06
CA LEU A 17 4.53 -2.88 13.76
C LEU A 17 3.10 -2.35 13.59
N ALA A 18 2.97 -1.04 13.44
CA ALA A 18 1.69 -0.40 13.24
C ALA A 18 1.24 -0.69 11.80
N ALA A 19 0.08 -1.31 11.66
CA ALA A 19 -0.60 -1.38 10.38
C ALA A 19 -0.84 0.06 9.87
N GLN A 20 -0.65 0.26 8.58
CA GLN A 20 -0.80 1.54 7.91
C GLN A 20 -2.25 1.71 7.48
N THR A 21 -2.86 2.87 7.77
CA THR A 21 -4.30 3.09 7.54
C THR A 21 -4.57 3.65 6.15
N ILE A 22 -5.64 3.16 5.52
CA ILE A 22 -6.25 3.74 4.33
C ILE A 22 -7.55 4.41 4.73
N GLU A 23 -7.73 5.65 4.33
CA GLU A 23 -8.91 6.47 4.63
C GLU A 23 -9.58 6.96 3.35
N SER A 24 -10.90 7.16 3.41
CA SER A 24 -11.65 7.86 2.37
C SER A 24 -11.40 9.38 2.43
N GLY A 25 -11.89 10.11 1.43
CA GLY A 25 -11.80 11.58 1.39
C GLY A 25 -12.42 12.25 2.62
N ASN A 26 -13.40 11.60 3.26
CA ASN A 26 -14.06 12.06 4.48
C ASN A 26 -13.36 11.64 5.78
N ARG A 27 -12.14 11.06 5.70
CA ARG A 27 -11.34 10.57 6.84
C ARG A 27 -11.94 9.36 7.57
N SER A 28 -12.89 8.65 6.96
CA SER A 28 -13.32 7.35 7.47
C SER A 28 -12.30 6.29 7.08
N THR A 29 -11.90 5.44 8.02
CA THR A 29 -11.02 4.30 7.73
C THR A 29 -11.73 3.30 6.82
N THR A 30 -11.11 2.98 5.68
CA THR A 30 -11.63 2.01 4.71
C THR A 30 -10.87 0.69 4.75
N GLY A 31 -9.59 0.72 5.17
CA GLY A 31 -8.79 -0.48 5.31
C GLY A 31 -7.42 -0.23 5.95
N TYR A 32 -6.62 -1.29 6.00
CA TYR A 32 -5.26 -1.25 6.52
C TYR A 32 -4.33 -2.08 5.64
N ILE A 33 -3.06 -1.71 5.59
CA ILE A 33 -1.98 -2.55 5.05
C ILE A 33 -0.95 -2.77 6.16
N GLN A 34 -0.70 -4.03 6.48
CA GLN A 34 0.35 -4.42 7.41
C GLN A 34 1.73 -4.39 6.74
N ASN A 35 2.79 -4.28 7.54
CA ASN A 35 4.17 -4.24 7.04
C ASN A 35 4.59 -5.51 6.28
N ASP A 36 3.93 -6.64 6.52
CA ASP A 36 4.15 -7.90 5.82
C ASP A 36 3.36 -8.00 4.48
N GLY A 37 2.63 -6.95 4.11
CA GLY A 37 1.81 -6.89 2.92
C GLY A 37 0.39 -7.44 3.08
N THR A 38 -0.04 -7.84 4.28
CA THR A 38 -1.43 -8.23 4.56
C THR A 38 -2.36 -7.03 4.42
N ILE A 39 -3.42 -7.17 3.63
CA ILE A 39 -4.42 -6.14 3.39
C ILE A 39 -5.69 -6.50 4.17
N GLU A 40 -6.19 -5.56 4.96
CA GLU A 40 -7.41 -5.69 5.77
C GLU A 40 -8.44 -4.64 5.37
N ASN A 41 -9.72 -4.97 5.51
CA ASN A 41 -10.78 -3.97 5.46
C ASN A 41 -10.90 -3.20 6.80
N SER A 42 -11.79 -2.22 6.85
CA SER A 42 -12.06 -1.40 8.04
C SER A 42 -12.43 -2.21 9.29
N SER A 43 -13.05 -3.39 9.11
CA SER A 43 -13.39 -4.35 10.18
C SER A 43 -12.25 -5.29 10.58
N ARG A 44 -11.02 -5.08 10.11
CA ARG A 44 -9.83 -5.92 10.39
C ARG A 44 -9.89 -7.34 9.81
N SER A 45 -10.79 -7.60 8.86
CA SER A 45 -10.80 -8.87 8.14
C SER A 45 -9.84 -8.81 6.96
N THR A 46 -9.00 -9.84 6.81
CA THR A 46 -8.07 -9.94 5.68
C THR A 46 -8.82 -10.09 4.35
N VAL A 47 -8.47 -9.24 3.39
CA VAL A 47 -9.05 -9.26 2.02
C VAL A 47 -8.04 -9.73 0.97
N GLY A 48 -6.75 -9.62 1.25
CA GLY A 48 -5.70 -10.09 0.36
C GLY A 48 -4.30 -9.79 0.88
N TYR A 49 -3.31 -9.97 -0.01
CA TYR A 49 -1.90 -9.86 0.31
C TYR A 49 -1.12 -9.27 -0.86
N ILE A 50 -0.08 -8.48 -0.56
CA ILE A 50 0.96 -8.08 -1.49
C ILE A 50 2.25 -8.74 -1.04
N LYS A 51 2.78 -9.64 -1.87
CA LYS A 51 4.02 -10.36 -1.59
C LYS A 51 5.24 -9.48 -1.92
N ASN A 52 6.37 -9.78 -1.28
CA ASN A 52 7.62 -9.04 -1.53
C ASN A 52 8.13 -9.17 -2.97
N ASP A 53 7.75 -10.22 -3.70
CA ASP A 53 8.08 -10.43 -5.11
C ASP A 53 7.11 -9.71 -6.07
N GLY A 54 6.18 -8.92 -5.54
CA GLY A 54 5.18 -8.21 -6.31
C GLY A 54 3.92 -9.03 -6.64
N THR A 55 3.83 -10.29 -6.22
CA THR A 55 2.61 -11.09 -6.40
C THR A 55 1.46 -10.56 -5.54
N ILE A 56 0.26 -10.47 -6.12
CA ILE A 56 -0.94 -9.98 -5.44
C ILE A 56 -1.91 -11.16 -5.29
N GLU A 57 -2.32 -11.45 -4.06
CA GLU A 57 -3.20 -12.57 -3.72
C GLU A 57 -4.52 -12.08 -3.11
N ASN A 58 -5.61 -12.78 -3.39
CA ASN A 58 -6.85 -12.59 -2.63
C ASN A 58 -6.79 -13.28 -1.25
N LYS A 59 -7.83 -13.11 -0.42
CA LYS A 59 -7.94 -13.75 0.90
C LYS A 59 -7.77 -15.27 0.89
N SER A 60 -8.11 -15.93 -0.22
CA SER A 60 -8.00 -17.39 -0.41
C SER A 60 -6.62 -17.81 -0.94
N ARG A 61 -5.62 -16.91 -0.97
CA ARG A 61 -4.25 -17.17 -1.48
C ARG A 61 -4.18 -17.48 -2.97
N SER A 62 -5.22 -17.16 -3.75
CA SER A 62 -5.14 -17.25 -5.21
C SER A 62 -4.52 -15.97 -5.76
N THR A 63 -3.56 -16.10 -6.69
CA THR A 63 -2.97 -14.95 -7.38
C THR A 63 -4.00 -14.25 -8.26
N ILE A 64 -4.13 -12.94 -8.09
CA ILE A 64 -5.07 -12.10 -8.87
C ILE A 64 -4.35 -11.06 -9.73
N GLY A 65 -3.06 -10.84 -9.49
CA GLY A 65 -2.25 -9.92 -10.26
C GLY A 65 -0.81 -9.81 -9.78
N TYR A 66 -0.11 -8.86 -10.36
CA TYR A 66 1.29 -8.58 -10.10
C TYR A 66 1.56 -7.08 -10.15
N ILE A 67 2.51 -6.60 -9.36
CA ILE A 67 3.15 -5.30 -9.52
C ILE A 67 4.65 -5.50 -9.73
N LYS A 68 5.20 -4.87 -10.77
CA LYS A 68 6.63 -4.93 -11.08
C LYS A 68 7.38 -3.76 -10.43
N ASP A 69 8.69 -3.91 -10.30
CA ASP A 69 9.58 -2.88 -9.76
C ASP A 69 9.55 -1.55 -10.55
N ASP A 70 9.19 -1.60 -11.83
CA ASP A 70 9.01 -0.41 -12.68
C ASP A 70 7.64 0.28 -12.50
N GLY A 71 6.80 -0.26 -11.62
CA GLY A 71 5.45 0.25 -11.34
C GLY A 71 4.37 -0.25 -12.31
N THR A 72 4.67 -1.18 -13.22
CA THR A 72 3.67 -1.83 -14.08
C THR A 72 2.80 -2.76 -13.24
N ILE A 73 1.47 -2.63 -13.39
CA ILE A 73 0.48 -3.44 -12.70
C ILE A 73 -0.22 -4.35 -13.70
N GLU A 74 -0.21 -5.65 -13.45
CA GLU A 74 -0.76 -6.69 -14.32
C GLU A 74 -1.83 -7.51 -13.60
N ASN A 75 -2.82 -8.00 -14.35
CA ASN A 75 -3.75 -9.01 -13.85
C ASN A 75 -3.12 -10.41 -13.80
N GLN A 76 -3.86 -11.40 -13.29
CA GLN A 76 -3.42 -12.81 -13.23
C GLN A 76 -2.98 -13.39 -14.59
N SER A 77 -3.52 -12.89 -15.70
CA SER A 77 -3.19 -13.32 -17.06
C SER A 77 -1.98 -12.58 -17.66
N ARG A 78 -1.26 -11.78 -16.87
CA ARG A 78 -0.11 -10.96 -17.29
C ARG A 78 -0.46 -9.83 -18.27
N SER A 79 -1.73 -9.46 -18.38
CA SER A 79 -2.12 -8.25 -19.12
C SER A 79 -2.01 -7.03 -18.22
N THR A 80 -1.40 -5.96 -18.72
CA THR A 80 -1.28 -4.69 -18.00
C THR A 80 -2.65 -4.05 -17.77
N VAL A 81 -2.94 -3.67 -16.53
CA VAL A 81 -4.16 -2.96 -16.11
C VAL A 81 -3.88 -1.49 -15.75
N GLY A 82 -2.63 -1.17 -15.44
CA GLY A 82 -2.24 0.20 -15.14
C GLY A 82 -0.77 0.33 -14.76
N TYR A 83 -0.42 1.54 -14.34
CA TYR A 83 0.93 1.90 -13.94
C TYR A 83 0.87 2.84 -12.74
N VAL A 84 1.89 2.76 -11.90
CA VAL A 84 2.17 3.76 -10.86
C VAL A 84 3.61 4.24 -11.02
N LYS A 85 3.78 5.54 -11.26
CA LYS A 85 5.10 6.14 -11.42
C LYS A 85 5.69 6.52 -10.06
N LYS A 86 7.01 6.66 -10.02
CA LYS A 86 7.74 7.10 -8.81
C LYS A 86 7.27 8.46 -8.27
N ASP A 87 6.87 9.37 -9.16
CA ASP A 87 6.29 10.66 -8.79
C ASP A 87 4.88 10.55 -8.18
N GLY A 88 4.27 9.36 -8.24
CA GLY A 88 2.92 9.08 -7.73
C GLY A 88 1.81 9.21 -8.75
N THR A 89 2.12 9.51 -10.01
CA THR A 89 1.13 9.48 -11.09
C THR A 89 0.63 8.05 -11.30
N VAL A 90 -0.69 7.86 -11.27
CA VAL A 90 -1.34 6.57 -11.54
C VAL A 90 -2.02 6.65 -12.90
N GLU A 91 -1.75 5.67 -13.76
CA GLU A 91 -2.27 5.58 -15.12
C GLU A 91 -3.04 4.27 -15.32
N ASN A 92 -4.02 4.30 -16.22
CA ASN A 92 -4.65 3.07 -16.72
C ASN A 92 -3.77 2.37 -17.78
N SER A 93 -4.21 1.21 -18.27
CA SER A 93 -3.50 0.43 -19.30
C SER A 93 -3.24 1.21 -20.59
N SER A 94 -4.10 2.18 -20.92
CA SER A 94 -3.98 3.08 -22.08
C SER A 94 -3.08 4.30 -21.84
N ARG A 95 -2.36 4.37 -20.72
CA ARG A 95 -1.49 5.51 -20.33
C ARG A 95 -2.23 6.83 -20.05
N SER A 96 -3.56 6.81 -19.87
CA SER A 96 -4.27 7.98 -19.36
C SER A 96 -4.10 8.09 -17.85
N THR A 97 -3.79 9.28 -17.35
CA THR A 97 -3.72 9.54 -15.91
C THR A 97 -5.12 9.44 -15.29
N ILE A 98 -5.24 8.64 -14.22
CA ILE A 98 -6.49 8.42 -13.47
C ILE A 98 -6.43 8.96 -12.04
N GLY A 99 -5.24 9.29 -11.55
CA GLY A 99 -5.07 9.85 -10.21
C GLY A 99 -3.62 10.04 -9.82
N TYR A 100 -3.43 10.44 -8.57
CA TYR A 100 -2.13 10.73 -7.99
C TYR A 100 -2.06 10.25 -6.55
N ILE A 101 -0.90 9.73 -6.15
CA ILE A 101 -0.58 9.38 -4.76
C ILE A 101 0.60 10.26 -4.34
N ARG A 102 0.32 11.25 -3.50
CA ARG A 102 1.30 12.23 -3.04
C ARG A 102 2.23 11.66 -1.99
N ASP A 103 3.39 12.29 -1.81
CA ASP A 103 4.39 11.86 -0.81
C ASP A 103 3.88 11.93 0.63
N ASP A 104 2.93 12.83 0.92
CA ASP A 104 2.26 12.93 2.22
C ASP A 104 1.15 11.88 2.42
N GLY A 105 0.94 11.00 1.43
CA GLY A 105 -0.10 9.97 1.42
C GLY A 105 -1.46 10.46 0.91
N THR A 106 -1.63 11.72 0.49
CA THR A 106 -2.88 12.19 -0.11
C THR A 106 -3.13 11.47 -1.44
N VAL A 107 -4.33 10.91 -1.62
CA VAL A 107 -4.76 10.26 -2.87
C VAL A 107 -5.77 11.14 -3.58
N GLU A 108 -5.49 11.46 -4.84
CA GLU A 108 -6.30 12.34 -5.68
C GLU A 108 -6.80 11.60 -6.93
N ASN A 109 -7.95 12.02 -7.45
CA ASN A 109 -8.39 11.66 -8.79
C ASN A 109 -7.65 12.47 -9.88
N SER A 110 -7.92 12.17 -11.15
CA SER A 110 -7.30 12.87 -12.30
C SER A 110 -7.54 14.38 -12.31
N SER A 111 -8.67 14.83 -11.74
CA SER A 111 -9.04 16.25 -11.57
C SER A 111 -8.43 16.92 -10.33
N ARG A 112 -7.48 16.27 -9.65
CA ARG A 112 -6.80 16.78 -8.43
C ARG A 112 -7.70 16.93 -7.20
N SER A 113 -8.91 16.35 -7.20
CA SER A 113 -9.74 16.29 -5.99
C SER A 113 -9.26 15.15 -5.10
N THR A 114 -9.12 15.41 -3.80
CA THR A 114 -8.78 14.38 -2.82
C THR A 114 -9.91 13.37 -2.67
N ILE A 115 -9.58 12.08 -2.81
CA ILE A 115 -10.52 10.96 -2.69
C ILE A 115 -10.17 10.02 -1.53
N GLY A 116 -8.99 10.18 -0.92
CA GLY A 116 -8.56 9.37 0.21
C GLY A 116 -7.16 9.68 0.69
N TYR A 117 -6.69 8.90 1.65
CA TYR A 117 -5.38 9.02 2.26
C TYR A 117 -4.78 7.63 2.50
N ALA A 118 -3.49 7.50 2.22
CA ALA A 118 -2.68 6.29 2.38
C ALA A 118 -1.34 6.66 3.06
N LYS A 119 -1.42 7.21 4.27
CA LYS A 119 -0.26 7.82 4.95
C LYS A 119 0.76 6.77 5.37
N GLY A 120 2.02 6.99 5.00
CA GLY A 120 3.13 6.07 5.26
C GLY A 120 3.14 4.83 4.37
N ILE A 121 2.12 4.64 3.52
CA ILE A 121 2.01 3.50 2.62
C ILE A 121 2.84 3.75 1.36
N LYS A 122 3.54 2.71 0.88
CA LYS A 122 4.22 2.76 -0.42
C LYS A 122 3.22 3.08 -1.54
N LYS A 123 3.57 3.97 -2.46
CA LYS A 123 2.68 4.39 -3.56
C LYS A 123 2.22 3.19 -4.38
N GLU A 124 3.12 2.23 -4.58
CA GLU A 124 2.89 0.96 -5.25
C GLU A 124 1.78 0.16 -4.57
N TRP A 125 1.80 0.08 -3.24
CA TRP A 125 0.81 -0.66 -2.46
C TRP A 125 -0.55 0.03 -2.45
N ALA A 126 -0.57 1.36 -2.34
CA ALA A 126 -1.80 2.13 -2.45
C ALA A 126 -2.43 2.00 -3.85
N ALA A 127 -1.62 1.99 -4.91
CA ALA A 127 -2.09 1.73 -6.27
C ALA A 127 -2.64 0.30 -6.41
N VAL A 128 -1.95 -0.72 -5.88
CA VAL A 128 -2.46 -2.11 -5.89
C VAL A 128 -3.83 -2.22 -5.22
N VAL A 129 -4.02 -1.59 -4.07
CA VAL A 129 -5.33 -1.54 -3.41
C VAL A 129 -6.41 -0.97 -4.34
N TYR A 130 -6.12 0.14 -5.00
CA TYR A 130 -7.04 0.77 -5.94
C TYR A 130 -7.42 -0.16 -7.11
N PHE A 131 -6.44 -0.87 -7.69
CA PHE A 131 -6.69 -1.76 -8.83
C PHE A 131 -7.41 -3.07 -8.46
N PHE A 132 -7.19 -3.62 -7.26
CA PHE A 132 -7.62 -4.99 -6.93
C PHE A 132 -8.62 -5.12 -5.77
N PHE A 133 -8.60 -4.22 -4.79
CA PHE A 133 -9.28 -4.44 -3.51
C PHE A 133 -10.38 -3.43 -3.20
N ARG A 134 -10.69 -2.51 -4.14
CA ARG A 134 -11.71 -1.44 -4.07
C ARG A 134 -12.49 -1.42 -2.74
N PHE A 135 -12.05 -0.55 -1.84
CA PHE A 135 -12.78 -0.29 -0.61
C PHE A 135 -13.87 0.73 -0.91
N ASP A 136 -15.11 0.40 -0.52
CA ASP A 136 -16.26 1.31 -0.56
C ASP A 136 -16.16 2.43 0.49
#